data_AF-A0A1F9C3S3-F1
#
_entry.id   AF-A0A1F9C3S3-F1
#
_cell.length_a   1.000
_cell.length_b   1.000
_cell.length_c   1.000
_cell.angle_alpha   90.00
_cell.angle_beta   90.00
_cell.angle_gamma   90.00
#
_symmetry.space_group_name_H-M   'P 1'
#
loop_
_entity.id
_entity.type
_entity.pdbx_description
1 polymer ?
#
loop_
_entity_poly.entity_id
_entity_poly.type
_entity_poly.pdbx_seq_one_letter_code
_entity_poly.pdbx_strand_id
1 'polypeptide(L)'
;MLPFENMTGDPKREYFTDGFTEQIIASLSKISSLFVISRTSSFSYKCKPVKVQQVSEELGVRYVLEGSVQKSSNRIRINVQLIDAISGQHVWAESYDRDLKDIFGLQDDVILKITSAMSVNLTAGEQARAWAEGTKGLEAYLKLMQAREYLRKGNRESNAQARRMAEETIALDPKYAAAYALLGATHQADVWLGASRPKDSIAKAIELTQKALALNGSLAEARSKLGVLYSWSSTPIRAMRIFTWRRFSGTPENRRRRFR
;
A
#
# COMPACT_ATOMS: atom_id res chain seq x y z
N MET A 1 9.75 -2.24 -16.09
CA MET A 1 9.67 -0.77 -16.15
C MET A 1 10.43 -0.34 -17.39
N LEU A 2 9.85 0.50 -18.23
CA LEU A 2 10.55 1.09 -19.37
C LEU A 2 11.30 2.36 -18.94
N PRO A 3 12.38 2.74 -19.66
CA PRO A 3 13.11 3.97 -19.38
C PRO A 3 12.20 5.19 -19.46
N PHE A 4 12.34 6.11 -18.50
CA PHE A 4 11.59 7.35 -18.56
C PHE A 4 12.02 8.21 -19.75
N GLU A 5 11.05 8.72 -20.48
CA GLU A 5 11.30 9.61 -21.61
C GLU A 5 11.75 10.99 -21.13
N ASN A 6 12.82 11.50 -21.73
CA ASN A 6 13.28 12.87 -21.50
C ASN A 6 12.52 13.83 -22.42
N MET A 7 11.48 14.48 -21.90
CA MET A 7 10.70 15.49 -22.64
C MET A 7 11.33 16.88 -22.62
N THR A 8 12.54 17.01 -22.07
CA THR A 8 13.26 18.29 -22.02
C THR A 8 14.05 18.56 -23.31
N GLY A 9 14.28 17.53 -24.14
CA GLY A 9 15.00 17.65 -25.42
C GLY A 9 16.52 17.85 -25.31
N ASP A 10 17.07 17.97 -24.09
CA ASP A 10 18.51 18.13 -23.82
C ASP A 10 19.14 16.77 -23.48
N PRO A 11 20.00 16.19 -24.35
CA PRO A 11 20.67 14.92 -24.11
C PRO A 11 21.55 14.92 -22.86
N LYS A 12 22.06 16.10 -22.47
CA LYS A 12 22.83 16.24 -21.22
C LYS A 12 21.97 15.97 -19.99
N ARG A 13 20.66 15.81 -20.10
CA ARG A 13 19.76 15.52 -18.97
C ARG A 13 19.26 14.07 -18.94
N GLU A 14 19.69 13.22 -19.89
CA GLU A 14 19.34 11.80 -19.87
C GLU A 14 19.90 11.06 -18.65
N TYR A 15 21.07 11.45 -18.13
CA TYR A 15 21.61 10.85 -16.91
C TYR A 15 20.62 10.97 -15.74
N PHE A 16 19.83 12.05 -15.71
CA PHE A 16 18.86 12.30 -14.66
C PHE A 16 17.66 11.37 -14.79
N THR A 17 17.09 11.24 -16.00
CA THR A 17 15.95 10.36 -16.25
C THR A 17 16.33 8.89 -16.09
N ASP A 18 17.55 8.54 -16.49
CA ASP A 18 18.09 7.19 -16.36
C ASP A 18 18.36 6.83 -14.89
N GLY A 19 18.93 7.76 -14.11
CA GLY A 19 19.15 7.58 -12.67
C GLY A 19 17.83 7.49 -11.90
N PHE A 20 16.82 8.28 -12.27
CA PHE A 20 15.48 8.21 -11.70
C PHE A 20 14.83 6.85 -11.98
N THR A 21 14.94 6.36 -13.22
CA THR A 21 14.45 5.03 -13.61
C THR A 21 15.12 3.93 -12.78
N GLU A 22 16.45 3.99 -12.66
CA GLU A 22 17.24 2.99 -11.94
C GLU A 22 16.91 2.94 -10.45
N GLN A 23 16.71 4.09 -9.79
CA GLN A 23 16.32 4.13 -8.38
C GLN A 23 14.92 3.54 -8.14
N ILE A 24 13.96 3.77 -9.06
CA ILE A 24 12.63 3.14 -8.97
C ILE A 24 12.74 1.63 -9.15
N ILE A 25 13.49 1.15 -10.15
CA ILE A 25 13.75 -0.30 -10.34
C ILE A 25 14.35 -0.89 -9.08
N ALA A 26 15.42 -0.29 -8.53
CA ALA A 26 16.08 -0.78 -7.34
C ALA A 26 15.15 -0.84 -6.12
N SER A 27 14.27 0.14 -5.97
CA SER A 27 13.33 0.19 -4.84
C SER A 27 12.19 -0.82 -4.98
N LEU A 28 11.62 -0.97 -6.19
CA LEU A 28 10.60 -1.98 -6.46
C LEU A 28 11.15 -3.41 -6.34
N SER A 29 12.41 -3.64 -6.71
CA SER A 29 13.06 -4.94 -6.60
C SER A 29 13.27 -5.41 -5.16
N LYS A 30 13.23 -4.51 -4.17
CA LYS A 30 13.29 -4.88 -2.74
C LYS A 30 12.00 -5.54 -2.24
N ILE A 31 10.94 -5.50 -3.04
CA ILE A 31 9.62 -5.99 -2.68
C ILE A 31 9.53 -7.45 -3.11
N SER A 32 9.58 -8.37 -2.14
CA SER A 32 9.64 -9.81 -2.41
C SER A 32 8.44 -10.36 -3.20
N SER A 33 7.31 -9.66 -3.21
CA SER A 33 6.12 -10.04 -3.99
C SER A 33 6.13 -9.53 -5.42
N LEU A 34 7.13 -8.73 -5.82
CA LEU A 34 7.24 -8.18 -7.17
C LEU A 34 8.42 -8.80 -7.90
N PHE A 35 8.16 -9.30 -9.10
CA PHE A 35 9.21 -9.63 -10.06
C PHE A 35 9.43 -8.41 -10.96
N VAL A 36 10.59 -7.77 -10.83
CA VAL A 36 10.94 -6.55 -11.58
C VAL A 36 12.08 -6.88 -12.55
N ILE A 37 11.86 -6.58 -13.84
CA ILE A 37 12.87 -6.78 -14.87
C ILE A 37 14.05 -5.82 -14.67
N SER A 38 15.26 -6.32 -14.92
CA SER A 38 16.50 -5.57 -14.79
C SER A 38 16.54 -4.33 -15.69
N ARG A 39 17.30 -3.31 -15.25
CA ARG A 39 17.59 -2.10 -16.02
C ARG A 39 18.08 -2.44 -17.43
N THR A 40 19.07 -3.31 -17.56
CA THR A 40 19.69 -3.66 -18.84
C THR A 40 18.69 -4.21 -19.85
N SER A 41 17.80 -5.11 -19.40
CA SER A 41 16.76 -5.69 -20.26
C SER A 41 15.72 -4.65 -20.69
N SER A 42 15.36 -3.71 -19.81
CA SER A 42 14.41 -2.64 -20.15
C SER A 42 14.97 -1.53 -21.03
N PHE A 43 16.26 -1.22 -20.91
CA PHE A 43 16.91 -0.14 -21.67
C PHE A 43 17.09 -0.47 -23.15
N SER A 44 16.94 -1.73 -23.56
CA SER A 44 16.92 -2.15 -24.97
C SER A 44 15.76 -1.53 -25.77
N TYR A 45 14.70 -1.09 -25.07
CA TYR A 45 13.51 -0.43 -25.63
C TYR A 45 13.60 1.11 -25.62
N LYS A 46 14.70 1.68 -25.12
CA LYS A 46 14.88 3.14 -25.08
C LYS A 46 14.85 3.74 -26.50
N CYS A 47 14.17 4.87 -26.66
CA CYS A 47 14.01 5.59 -27.93
C CYS A 47 13.36 4.76 -29.06
N LYS A 48 12.61 3.71 -28.71
CA LYS A 48 11.84 2.91 -29.67
C LYS A 48 10.35 3.06 -29.38
N PRO A 49 9.50 3.22 -30.40
CA PRO A 49 8.07 3.07 -30.22
C PRO A 49 7.77 1.57 -30.05
N VAL A 50 7.41 1.16 -28.84
CA VAL A 50 7.17 -0.26 -28.52
C VAL A 50 5.76 -0.39 -27.97
N LYS A 51 5.03 -1.39 -28.47
CA LYS A 51 3.71 -1.71 -27.92
C LYS A 51 3.88 -2.46 -26.61
N VAL A 52 3.13 -2.05 -25.60
CA VAL A 52 3.17 -2.65 -24.26
C VAL A 52 2.93 -4.16 -24.29
N GLN A 53 2.06 -4.64 -25.19
CA GLN A 53 1.81 -6.07 -25.40
C GLN A 53 3.06 -6.84 -25.84
N GLN A 54 3.85 -6.25 -26.75
CA GLN A 54 5.10 -6.85 -27.22
C GLN A 54 6.13 -6.95 -26.08
N VAL A 55 6.22 -5.92 -25.23
CA VAL A 55 7.08 -5.95 -24.04
C VAL A 55 6.66 -7.07 -23.08
N SER A 56 5.35 -7.28 -22.90
CA SER A 56 4.82 -8.38 -22.10
C SER A 56 5.21 -9.75 -22.66
N GLU A 57 5.09 -9.95 -23.97
CA GLU A 57 5.42 -11.21 -24.63
C GLU A 57 6.93 -11.51 -24.55
N GLU A 58 7.77 -10.51 -24.80
CA GLU A 58 9.23 -10.68 -24.83
C GLU A 58 9.85 -10.85 -23.43
N LEU A 59 9.30 -10.15 -22.42
CA LEU A 59 9.87 -10.14 -21.06
C LEU A 59 9.06 -10.97 -20.05
N GLY A 60 7.90 -11.50 -20.44
CA GLY A 60 7.02 -12.27 -19.55
C GLY A 60 6.41 -11.45 -18.41
N VAL A 61 6.15 -10.15 -18.63
CA VAL A 61 5.67 -9.22 -17.60
C VAL A 61 4.20 -8.86 -17.76
N ARG A 62 3.43 -8.92 -16.67
CA ARG A 62 2.01 -8.52 -16.69
C ARG A 62 1.81 -6.99 -16.68
N TYR A 63 2.68 -6.26 -15.99
CA TYR A 63 2.54 -4.82 -15.83
C TYR A 63 3.76 -4.11 -16.37
N VAL A 64 3.51 -3.01 -17.09
CA VAL A 64 4.54 -2.13 -17.61
C VAL A 64 4.39 -0.76 -16.97
N LEU A 65 5.50 -0.26 -16.42
CA LEU A 65 5.60 1.08 -15.87
C LEU A 65 6.33 1.95 -16.88
N GLU A 66 5.70 3.04 -17.28
CA GLU A 66 6.23 4.06 -18.19
C GLU A 66 6.15 5.43 -17.53
N GLY A 67 6.92 6.38 -18.05
CA GLY A 67 6.83 7.74 -17.59
C GLY A 67 7.70 8.69 -18.40
N SER A 68 7.53 9.97 -18.11
CA SER A 68 8.30 11.03 -18.72
C SER A 68 8.74 12.05 -17.69
N VAL A 69 9.89 12.66 -17.93
CA VAL A 69 10.43 13.74 -17.09
C VAL A 69 10.68 14.95 -17.95
N GLN A 70 10.22 16.10 -17.47
CA GLN A 70 10.52 17.41 -18.03
C GLN A 70 11.11 18.29 -16.93
N LYS A 71 12.35 18.73 -17.10
CA LYS A 71 13.04 19.61 -16.15
C LYS A 71 13.12 21.04 -16.70
N SER A 72 12.57 22.00 -15.97
CA SER A 72 12.66 23.43 -16.31
C SER A 72 13.20 24.22 -15.12
N SER A 73 14.43 24.72 -15.25
CA SER A 73 15.13 25.49 -14.20
C SER A 73 15.11 24.75 -12.85
N ASN A 74 14.32 25.24 -11.88
CA ASN A 74 14.21 24.64 -10.55
C ASN A 74 12.96 23.77 -10.36
N ARG A 75 12.18 23.52 -11.42
CA ARG A 75 10.98 22.67 -11.38
C ARG A 75 11.14 21.42 -12.21
N ILE A 76 10.46 20.38 -11.78
CA ILE A 76 10.38 19.11 -12.47
C ILE A 76 8.93 18.69 -12.62
N ARG A 77 8.57 18.32 -13.84
CA ARG A 77 7.33 17.64 -14.15
C ARG A 77 7.62 16.19 -14.45
N ILE A 78 6.93 15.29 -13.75
CA ILE A 78 7.06 13.85 -13.95
C ILE A 78 5.68 13.30 -14.24
N ASN A 79 5.52 12.58 -15.34
CA ASN A 79 4.34 11.75 -15.59
C ASN A 79 4.72 10.30 -15.39
N VAL A 80 3.89 9.54 -14.70
CA VAL A 80 4.10 8.11 -14.48
C VAL A 80 2.80 7.38 -14.75
N GLN A 81 2.89 6.23 -15.42
CA GLN A 81 1.75 5.39 -15.72
C GLN A 81 2.10 3.91 -15.56
N LEU A 82 1.20 3.18 -14.90
CA LEU A 82 1.21 1.74 -14.76
C LEU A 82 0.15 1.17 -15.70
N ILE A 83 0.55 0.27 -16.59
CA ILE A 83 -0.30 -0.31 -17.64
C ILE A 83 -0.37 -1.82 -17.41
N ASP A 84 -1.56 -2.41 -17.46
CA ASP A 84 -1.74 -3.86 -17.56
C ASP A 84 -1.48 -4.23 -19.01
N ALA A 85 -0.40 -4.96 -19.26
CA ALA A 85 0.12 -5.22 -20.59
C ALA A 85 -0.68 -6.29 -21.35
N ILE A 86 -1.53 -7.05 -20.65
CA ILE A 86 -2.42 -8.05 -21.26
C ILE A 86 -3.64 -7.33 -21.84
N SER A 87 -4.26 -6.45 -21.07
CA SER A 87 -5.46 -5.71 -21.48
C SER A 87 -5.15 -4.41 -22.24
N GLY A 88 -3.93 -3.88 -22.11
CA GLY A 88 -3.54 -2.56 -22.62
C GLY A 88 -4.13 -1.38 -21.85
N GLN A 89 -4.74 -1.62 -20.68
CA GLN A 89 -5.41 -0.56 -19.91
C GLN A 89 -4.46 0.13 -18.92
N HIS A 90 -4.64 1.44 -18.75
CA HIS A 90 -3.99 2.18 -17.67
C HIS A 90 -4.60 1.78 -16.32
N VAL A 91 -3.75 1.20 -15.47
CA VAL A 91 -4.09 0.77 -14.11
C VAL A 91 -3.99 1.95 -13.14
N TRP A 92 -3.01 2.80 -13.35
CA TRP A 92 -2.79 4.03 -12.59
C TRP A 92 -1.98 5.00 -13.45
N ALA A 93 -2.26 6.29 -13.32
CA ALA A 93 -1.45 7.34 -13.94
C ALA A 93 -1.47 8.58 -13.04
N GLU A 94 -0.34 9.24 -12.88
CA GLU A 94 -0.21 10.44 -12.07
C GLU A 94 0.82 11.39 -12.65
N SER A 95 0.57 12.69 -12.46
CA SER A 95 1.46 13.76 -12.90
C SER A 95 1.87 14.61 -11.71
N TYR A 96 3.16 14.82 -11.57
CA TYR A 96 3.76 15.57 -10.49
C TYR A 96 4.41 16.83 -11.04
N ASP A 97 4.21 17.94 -10.36
CA ASP A 97 4.86 19.21 -10.67
C ASP A 97 5.42 19.79 -9.36
N ARG A 98 6.74 19.70 -9.18
CA ARG A 98 7.44 19.93 -7.91
C ARG A 98 8.76 20.68 -8.10
N ASP A 99 9.28 21.23 -7.00
CA ASP A 99 10.62 21.78 -6.96
C ASP A 99 11.65 20.63 -7.01
N LEU A 100 12.79 20.86 -7.65
CA LEU A 100 13.89 19.89 -7.73
C LEU A 100 14.41 19.45 -6.35
N LYS A 101 14.27 20.29 -5.33
CA LYS A 101 14.67 19.97 -3.95
C LYS A 101 13.84 18.84 -3.34
N ASP A 102 12.61 18.63 -3.82
CA ASP A 102 11.68 17.62 -3.30
C ASP A 102 11.81 16.29 -4.05
N ILE A 103 12.80 16.13 -4.93
CA ILE A 103 12.90 14.97 -5.84
C ILE A 103 12.96 13.62 -5.10
N PHE A 104 13.63 13.55 -3.95
CA PHE A 104 13.71 12.31 -3.17
C PHE A 104 12.36 11.95 -2.54
N GLY A 105 11.64 12.94 -1.99
CA GLY A 105 10.27 12.72 -1.49
C GLY A 105 9.29 12.35 -2.61
N LEU A 106 9.50 12.88 -3.82
CA LEU A 106 8.73 12.51 -5.00
C LEU A 106 8.98 11.05 -5.43
N GLN A 107 10.22 10.56 -5.35
CA GLN A 107 10.53 9.16 -5.63
C GLN A 107 9.78 8.23 -4.69
N ASP A 108 9.84 8.50 -3.39
CA ASP A 108 9.14 7.69 -2.38
C ASP A 108 7.63 7.66 -2.62
N ASP A 109 7.04 8.81 -2.95
CA ASP A 109 5.61 8.92 -3.26
C ASP A 109 5.25 8.14 -4.52
N VAL A 110 6.02 8.29 -5.61
CA VAL A 110 5.80 7.53 -6.86
C VAL A 110 5.87 6.02 -6.62
N ILE A 111 6.88 5.53 -5.90
CA ILE A 111 7.03 4.10 -5.65
C ILE A 111 5.91 3.60 -4.74
N LEU A 112 5.52 4.38 -3.72
CA LEU A 112 4.39 4.04 -2.87
C LEU A 112 3.10 3.94 -3.70
N LYS A 113 2.83 4.89 -4.60
CA LYS A 113 1.63 4.87 -5.45
C LYS A 113 1.62 3.68 -6.41
N ILE A 114 2.76 3.36 -7.03
CA ILE A 114 2.90 2.18 -7.89
C ILE A 114 2.62 0.90 -7.11
N THR A 115 3.30 0.73 -5.97
CA THR A 115 3.17 -0.49 -5.16
C THR A 115 1.76 -0.63 -4.59
N SER A 116 1.14 0.48 -4.20
CA SER A 116 -0.26 0.57 -3.82
C SER A 116 -1.19 0.14 -4.94
N ALA A 117 -1.06 0.72 -6.14
CA ALA A 117 -1.88 0.39 -7.30
C ALA A 117 -1.74 -1.09 -7.70
N MET A 118 -0.52 -1.63 -7.63
CA MET A 118 -0.25 -3.05 -7.88
C MET A 118 -0.88 -3.95 -6.81
N SER A 119 -0.69 -3.65 -5.52
CA SER A 119 -1.27 -4.43 -4.43
C SER A 119 -2.79 -4.43 -4.50
N VAL A 120 -3.41 -3.29 -4.82
CA VAL A 120 -4.87 -3.18 -4.98
C VAL A 120 -5.38 -4.04 -6.13
N ASN A 121 -4.68 -4.11 -7.26
CA ASN A 121 -5.09 -4.97 -8.39
C ASN A 121 -4.76 -6.45 -8.18
N LEU A 122 -3.69 -6.77 -7.45
CA LEU A 122 -3.37 -8.14 -7.07
C LEU A 122 -4.31 -8.70 -5.99
N THR A 123 -4.90 -7.84 -5.15
CA THR A 123 -5.77 -8.26 -4.03
C THR A 123 -7.23 -7.83 -4.17
N ALA A 124 -7.58 -7.10 -5.23
CA ALA A 124 -8.92 -6.65 -5.63
C ALA A 124 -9.83 -6.12 -4.50
N GLY A 125 -9.28 -5.49 -3.45
CA GLY A 125 -10.02 -5.15 -2.23
C GLY A 125 -9.92 -3.69 -1.78
N GLU A 126 -11.01 -3.15 -1.23
CA GLU A 126 -11.05 -1.85 -0.53
C GLU A 126 -10.03 -1.78 0.62
N GLN A 127 -9.75 -2.93 1.24
CA GLN A 127 -8.84 -3.05 2.37
C GLN A 127 -7.38 -2.77 1.98
N ALA A 128 -6.97 -3.24 0.79
CA ALA A 128 -5.63 -2.97 0.27
C ALA A 128 -5.42 -1.49 -0.05
N ARG A 129 -6.44 -0.81 -0.59
CA ARG A 129 -6.43 0.65 -0.80
C ARG A 129 -6.26 1.40 0.52
N ALA A 130 -7.01 1.02 1.55
CA ALA A 130 -6.93 1.66 2.86
C ALA A 130 -5.56 1.49 3.53
N TRP A 131 -4.81 0.42 3.22
CA TRP A 131 -3.44 0.25 3.70
C TRP A 131 -2.48 1.14 2.92
N ALA A 132 -2.54 1.07 1.59
CA ALA A 132 -1.77 1.89 0.68
C ALA A 132 -1.84 3.40 0.96
N GLU A 133 -3.04 3.95 1.13
CA GLU A 133 -3.28 5.38 1.32
C GLU A 133 -2.90 5.89 2.73
N GLY A 134 -2.61 4.99 3.67
CA GLY A 134 -2.42 5.31 5.09
C GLY A 134 -1.01 5.78 5.48
N THR A 135 -0.04 5.74 4.57
CA THR A 135 1.33 6.20 4.78
C THR A 135 1.82 6.98 3.55
N LYS A 136 2.88 7.77 3.71
CA LYS A 136 3.63 8.37 2.58
C LYS A 136 5.03 7.77 2.41
N GLY A 137 5.45 6.91 3.34
CA GLY A 137 6.77 6.29 3.33
C GLY A 137 6.71 4.91 2.68
N LEU A 138 7.42 4.74 1.57
CA LEU A 138 7.55 3.43 0.93
C LEU A 138 8.05 2.37 1.92
N GLU A 139 9.08 2.67 2.70
CA GLU A 139 9.67 1.73 3.64
C GLU A 139 8.64 1.22 4.66
N ALA A 140 7.82 2.13 5.21
CA ALA A 140 6.75 1.78 6.15
C ALA A 140 5.67 0.90 5.48
N TYR A 141 5.29 1.22 4.24
CA TYR A 141 4.34 0.40 3.49
C TYR A 141 4.86 -1.02 3.24
N LEU A 142 6.09 -1.15 2.74
CA LEU A 142 6.70 -2.45 2.44
C LEU A 142 6.91 -3.29 3.70
N LYS A 143 7.36 -2.66 4.78
CA LYS A 143 7.53 -3.33 6.07
C LYS A 143 6.19 -3.82 6.62
N LEU A 144 5.10 -3.05 6.45
CA LEU A 144 3.76 -3.51 6.80
C LEU A 144 3.32 -4.73 5.98
N MET A 145 3.57 -4.72 4.65
CA MET A 145 3.20 -5.84 3.79
C MET A 145 3.97 -7.11 4.16
N GLN A 146 5.27 -6.98 4.44
CA GLN A 146 6.08 -8.10 4.89
C GLN A 146 5.59 -8.64 6.25
N ALA A 147 5.28 -7.76 7.20
CA ALA A 147 4.75 -8.12 8.50
C ALA A 147 3.40 -8.87 8.39
N ARG A 148 2.54 -8.50 7.44
CA ARG A 148 1.29 -9.22 7.14
C ARG A 148 1.53 -10.64 6.64
N GLU A 149 2.52 -10.84 5.76
CA GLU A 149 2.87 -12.20 5.31
C GLU A 149 3.39 -13.06 6.46
N TYR A 150 4.17 -12.50 7.38
CA TYR A 150 4.57 -13.22 8.59
C TYR A 150 3.37 -13.56 9.48
N LEU A 151 2.45 -12.63 9.70
CA LEU A 151 1.24 -12.90 10.47
C LEU A 151 0.40 -14.02 9.85
N ARG A 152 0.30 -14.07 8.50
CA ARG A 152 -0.46 -15.08 7.76
C ARG A 152 0.07 -16.50 7.93
N LYS A 153 1.36 -16.67 8.24
CA LYS A 153 1.97 -18.00 8.51
C LYS A 153 1.42 -18.65 9.78
N GLY A 154 0.86 -17.88 10.70
CA GLY A 154 0.03 -18.39 11.80
C GLY A 154 0.76 -19.27 12.82
N ASN A 155 2.06 -19.05 13.05
CA ASN A 155 2.82 -19.73 14.11
C ASN A 155 3.52 -18.73 15.04
N ARG A 156 4.03 -19.18 16.19
CA ARG A 156 4.58 -18.30 17.24
C ARG A 156 5.78 -17.47 16.76
N GLU A 157 6.71 -18.09 16.06
CA GLU A 157 7.92 -17.44 15.56
C GLU A 157 7.58 -16.36 14.53
N SER A 158 6.73 -16.71 13.56
CA SER A 158 6.26 -15.77 12.54
C SER A 158 5.43 -14.64 13.14
N ASN A 159 4.62 -14.89 14.18
CA ASN A 159 3.89 -13.83 14.88
C ASN A 159 4.82 -12.87 15.62
N ALA A 160 5.87 -13.38 16.27
CA ALA A 160 6.89 -12.55 16.91
C ALA A 160 7.62 -11.66 15.88
N GLN A 161 7.91 -12.20 14.70
CA GLN A 161 8.52 -11.42 13.61
C GLN A 161 7.56 -10.35 13.06
N ALA A 162 6.29 -10.71 12.86
CA ALA A 162 5.26 -9.75 12.46
C ALA A 162 5.11 -8.60 13.47
N ARG A 163 5.21 -8.89 14.77
CA ARG A 163 5.18 -7.89 15.84
C ARG A 163 6.34 -6.90 15.74
N ARG A 164 7.57 -7.39 15.65
CA ARG A 164 8.76 -6.54 15.52
C ARG A 164 8.65 -5.62 14.30
N MET A 165 8.27 -6.18 13.16
CA MET A 165 8.10 -5.39 11.94
C MET A 165 6.97 -4.35 12.06
N ALA A 166 5.88 -4.66 12.75
CA ALA A 166 4.81 -3.69 13.00
C ALA A 166 5.27 -2.55 13.93
N GLU A 167 6.06 -2.85 14.96
CA GLU A 167 6.67 -1.84 15.86
C GLU A 167 7.65 -0.93 15.10
N GLU A 168 8.53 -1.51 14.28
CA GLU A 168 9.41 -0.74 13.40
C GLU A 168 8.65 0.11 12.39
N THR A 169 7.54 -0.40 11.84
CA THR A 169 6.68 0.36 10.92
C THR A 169 6.07 1.57 11.62
N ILE A 170 5.65 1.43 12.88
CA ILE A 170 5.15 2.53 13.71
C ILE A 170 6.26 3.54 14.01
N ALA A 171 7.50 3.09 14.23
CA ALA A 171 8.64 3.97 14.43
C ALA A 171 8.96 4.79 13.17
N LEU A 172 8.81 4.19 11.99
CA LEU A 172 8.99 4.86 10.69
C LEU A 172 7.86 5.86 10.39
N ASP A 173 6.61 5.47 10.64
CA ASP A 173 5.44 6.34 10.43
C ASP A 173 4.44 6.20 11.59
N PRO A 174 4.55 7.08 12.62
CA PRO A 174 3.68 7.03 13.79
C PRO A 174 2.20 7.32 13.49
N LYS A 175 1.87 7.85 12.30
CA LYS A 175 0.50 8.14 11.85
C LYS A 175 -0.10 7.02 11.01
N TYR A 176 0.67 5.97 10.69
CA TYR A 176 0.20 4.88 9.85
C TYR A 176 -0.76 3.95 10.60
N ALA A 177 -2.05 4.23 10.50
CA ALA A 177 -3.12 3.51 11.17
C ALA A 177 -3.06 1.98 10.99
N ALA A 178 -2.73 1.51 9.78
CA ALA A 178 -2.69 0.09 9.46
C ALA A 178 -1.59 -0.66 10.25
N ALA A 179 -0.51 0.01 10.65
CA ALA A 179 0.55 -0.58 11.47
C ALA A 179 0.08 -0.92 12.88
N TYR A 180 -0.71 -0.02 13.51
CA TYR A 180 -1.33 -0.29 14.80
C TYR A 180 -2.38 -1.42 14.72
N ALA A 181 -3.16 -1.46 13.64
CA ALA A 181 -4.13 -2.54 13.42
C ALA A 181 -3.44 -3.90 13.23
N LEU A 182 -2.27 -3.91 12.59
CA LEU A 182 -1.45 -5.11 12.44
C LEU A 182 -0.83 -5.54 13.77
N LEU A 183 -0.26 -4.60 14.54
CA LEU A 183 0.30 -4.89 15.86
C LEU A 183 -0.76 -5.49 16.80
N GLY A 184 -1.98 -4.91 16.81
CA GLY A 184 -3.11 -5.47 17.55
C GLY A 184 -3.50 -6.88 17.10
N ALA A 185 -3.36 -7.18 15.79
CA ALA A 185 -3.56 -8.53 15.26
C ALA A 185 -2.57 -9.54 15.84
N THR A 186 -1.31 -9.15 16.05
CA THR A 186 -0.29 -10.05 16.62
C THR A 186 -0.61 -10.42 18.07
N HIS A 187 -1.15 -9.48 18.85
CA HIS A 187 -1.61 -9.76 20.21
C HIS A 187 -2.85 -10.67 20.21
N GLN A 188 -3.79 -10.46 19.29
CA GLN A 188 -4.91 -11.39 19.11
C GLN A 188 -4.43 -12.79 18.72
N ALA A 189 -3.44 -12.90 17.84
CA ALA A 189 -2.85 -14.17 17.44
C ALA A 189 -2.16 -14.91 18.62
N ASP A 190 -1.55 -14.19 19.57
CA ASP A 190 -0.97 -14.82 20.76
C ASP A 190 -2.02 -15.56 21.62
N VAL A 191 -3.28 -15.09 21.60
CA VAL A 191 -4.39 -15.77 22.29
C VAL A 191 -4.67 -17.13 21.64
N TRP A 192 -4.80 -17.14 20.31
CA TRP A 192 -5.03 -18.36 19.53
C TRP A 192 -3.87 -19.35 19.63
N LEU A 193 -2.64 -18.85 19.64
CA LEU A 193 -1.43 -19.66 19.68
C LEU A 193 -1.03 -20.09 21.09
N GLY A 194 -1.81 -19.72 22.12
CA GLY A 194 -1.52 -19.99 23.53
C GLY A 194 -0.15 -19.44 23.97
N ALA A 195 0.29 -18.33 23.36
CA ALA A 195 1.60 -17.72 23.59
C ALA A 195 1.59 -16.67 24.71
N SER A 196 0.41 -16.35 25.26
CA SER A 196 0.24 -15.34 26.30
C SER A 196 -1.01 -15.59 27.14
N ARG A 197 -1.16 -14.84 28.24
CA ARG A 197 -2.42 -14.79 28.98
C ARG A 197 -3.48 -14.07 28.14
N PRO A 198 -4.64 -14.71 27.86
CA PRO A 198 -5.67 -14.13 26.98
C PRO A 198 -6.10 -12.72 27.37
N LYS A 199 -6.27 -12.46 28.67
CA LYS A 199 -6.74 -11.16 29.17
C LYS A 199 -5.81 -10.00 28.79
N ASP A 200 -4.50 -10.19 28.95
CA ASP A 200 -3.50 -9.13 28.71
C ASP A 200 -3.37 -8.85 27.21
N SER A 201 -3.35 -9.91 26.40
CA SER A 201 -3.29 -9.79 24.94
C SER A 201 -4.55 -9.23 24.32
N ILE A 202 -5.73 -9.57 24.83
CA ILE A 202 -7.00 -8.96 24.39
C ILE A 202 -7.01 -7.47 24.74
N ALA A 203 -6.61 -7.09 25.96
CA ALA A 203 -6.55 -5.68 26.36
C ALA A 203 -5.61 -4.88 25.45
N LYS A 204 -4.42 -5.41 25.15
CA LYS A 204 -3.46 -4.75 24.26
C LYS A 204 -3.95 -4.67 22.82
N ALA A 205 -4.58 -5.74 22.32
CA ALA A 205 -5.17 -5.76 20.99
C ALA A 205 -6.29 -4.71 20.85
N ILE A 206 -7.11 -4.51 21.89
CA ILE A 206 -8.15 -3.48 21.92
C ILE A 206 -7.54 -2.08 21.87
N GLU A 207 -6.56 -1.78 22.74
CA GLU A 207 -5.88 -0.48 22.80
C GLU A 207 -5.30 -0.09 21.41
N LEU A 208 -4.56 -1.01 20.80
CA LEU A 208 -3.91 -0.79 19.50
C LEU A 208 -4.92 -0.64 18.36
N THR A 209 -5.97 -1.44 18.37
CA THR A 209 -7.03 -1.36 17.36
C THR A 209 -7.83 -0.06 17.49
N GLN A 210 -8.06 0.42 18.71
CA GLN A 210 -8.67 1.74 18.94
C GLN A 210 -7.76 2.87 18.44
N LYS A 211 -6.45 2.78 18.69
CA LYS A 211 -5.49 3.77 18.16
C LYS A 211 -5.48 3.79 16.63
N ALA A 212 -5.54 2.62 15.98
CA ALA A 212 -5.69 2.54 14.53
C ALA A 212 -6.94 3.26 14.02
N LEU A 213 -8.09 3.08 14.69
CA LEU A 213 -9.35 3.74 14.32
C LEU A 213 -9.36 5.25 14.61
N ALA A 214 -8.64 5.70 15.64
CA ALA A 214 -8.47 7.12 15.91
C ALA A 214 -7.65 7.82 14.81
N LEU A 215 -6.68 7.12 14.23
CA LEU A 215 -5.87 7.62 13.11
C LEU A 215 -6.60 7.51 11.76
N ASN A 216 -7.26 6.39 11.51
CA ASN A 216 -8.06 6.18 10.31
C ASN A 216 -9.38 5.48 10.65
N GLY A 217 -10.44 6.27 10.77
CA GLY A 217 -11.76 5.77 11.10
C GLY A 217 -12.37 4.87 10.03
N SER A 218 -11.96 4.94 8.76
CA SER A 218 -12.54 4.14 7.67
C SER A 218 -11.94 2.74 7.56
N LEU A 219 -10.94 2.39 8.37
CA LEU A 219 -10.25 1.11 8.32
C LEU A 219 -11.17 -0.05 8.74
N ALA A 220 -11.84 -0.66 7.76
CA ALA A 220 -12.84 -1.71 7.95
C ALA A 220 -12.29 -2.90 8.76
N GLU A 221 -11.04 -3.29 8.50
CA GLU A 221 -10.35 -4.36 9.25
C GLU A 221 -10.31 -4.09 10.75
N ALA A 222 -9.94 -2.87 11.14
CA ALA A 222 -9.81 -2.50 12.54
C ALA A 222 -11.19 -2.46 13.22
N ARG A 223 -12.25 -2.02 12.52
CA ARG A 223 -13.62 -2.09 13.05
C ARG A 223 -14.08 -3.52 13.28
N SER A 224 -13.92 -4.39 12.28
CA SER A 224 -14.29 -5.81 12.38
C SER A 224 -13.53 -6.49 13.52
N LYS A 225 -12.21 -6.24 13.63
CA LYS A 225 -11.37 -6.78 14.69
C LYS A 225 -11.79 -6.32 16.08
N LEU A 226 -12.11 -5.04 16.23
CA LEU A 226 -12.59 -4.50 17.52
C LEU A 226 -13.92 -5.15 17.95
N GLY A 227 -14.81 -5.44 17.00
CA GLY A 227 -16.04 -6.18 17.26
C GLY A 227 -15.79 -7.59 17.82
N VAL A 228 -14.82 -8.31 17.24
CA VAL A 228 -14.40 -9.64 17.71
C VAL A 228 -13.72 -9.56 19.08
N LEU A 229 -12.82 -8.61 19.28
CA LEU A 229 -12.11 -8.47 20.56
C LEU A 229 -13.08 -8.15 21.71
N TYR A 230 -14.12 -7.33 21.47
CA TYR A 230 -15.13 -7.04 22.48
C TYR A 230 -16.05 -8.21 22.82
N SER A 231 -16.26 -9.16 21.89
CA SER A 231 -17.01 -10.38 22.21
C SER A 231 -16.21 -11.30 23.12
N TRP A 232 -14.88 -11.26 23.04
CA TRP A 232 -13.99 -12.03 23.92
C TRP A 232 -13.72 -11.36 25.27
N SER A 233 -13.90 -10.04 25.38
CA SER A 233 -13.58 -9.26 26.58
C SER A 233 -14.75 -9.08 27.56
N SER A 234 -15.78 -9.94 27.55
CA SER A 234 -16.95 -9.86 28.44
C SER A 234 -17.69 -8.50 28.41
N THR A 235 -17.62 -7.75 27.30
CA THR A 235 -18.34 -6.46 27.11
C THR A 235 -19.30 -6.49 25.91
N PRO A 236 -20.39 -7.29 25.97
CA PRO A 236 -21.27 -7.56 24.82
C PRO A 236 -21.96 -6.31 24.24
N ILE A 237 -22.23 -5.28 25.06
CA ILE A 237 -22.91 -4.04 24.62
C ILE A 237 -22.06 -3.23 23.62
N ARG A 238 -20.72 -3.27 23.73
CA ARG A 238 -19.83 -2.55 22.81
C ARG A 238 -19.67 -3.26 21.47
N ALA A 239 -19.75 -4.59 21.44
CA ALA A 239 -19.73 -5.38 20.20
C ALA A 239 -20.95 -5.07 19.32
N MET A 240 -22.15 -4.97 19.91
CA MET A 240 -23.39 -4.65 19.18
C MET A 240 -23.35 -3.27 18.52
N ARG A 241 -22.83 -2.23 19.19
CA ARG A 241 -22.76 -0.86 18.64
C ARG A 241 -21.90 -0.74 17.37
N ILE A 242 -20.87 -1.57 17.21
CA ILE A 242 -20.00 -1.58 16.02
C ILE A 242 -20.73 -2.19 14.82
N PHE A 243 -21.49 -3.27 15.02
CA PHE A 243 -22.26 -3.91 13.96
C PHE A 243 -23.49 -3.09 13.54
N THR A 244 -24.13 -2.35 14.44
CA THR A 244 -25.36 -1.61 14.14
C THR A 244 -25.15 -0.28 13.39
N TRP A 245 -23.94 0.29 13.37
CA TRP A 245 -23.71 1.60 12.73
C TRP A 245 -23.78 1.55 11.19
N ARG A 246 -23.64 0.38 10.56
CA ARG A 246 -23.85 0.19 9.11
C ARG A 246 -25.33 0.10 8.71
N ARG A 247 -26.27 0.02 9.68
CA ARG A 247 -27.72 -0.14 9.42
C ARG A 247 -28.54 1.15 9.62
N PHE A 248 -27.95 2.21 10.18
CA PHE A 248 -28.67 3.44 10.56
C PHE A 248 -28.12 4.76 9.99
N SER A 249 -27.12 4.72 9.11
CA SER A 249 -26.67 5.91 8.35
C SER A 249 -27.43 6.13 7.03
N GLY A 250 -28.57 5.46 6.84
CA GLY A 250 -29.55 5.79 5.79
C GLY A 250 -30.57 6.79 6.35
N THR A 251 -30.72 7.93 5.69
CA THR A 251 -31.57 9.07 6.07
C THR A 251 -33.02 8.66 6.41
N PRO A 252 -33.72 9.39 7.31
CA PRO A 252 -35.04 9.02 7.83
C PRO A 252 -36.21 9.12 6.84
N GLU A 253 -35.96 9.39 5.56
CA GLU A 253 -36.99 9.91 4.66
C GLU A 253 -37.75 8.83 3.87
N ASN A 254 -37.28 7.57 3.88
CA ASN A 254 -37.88 6.51 3.05
C ASN A 254 -38.78 5.50 3.79
N ARG A 255 -39.16 5.77 5.05
CA ARG A 255 -39.95 4.82 5.87
C ARG A 255 -41.48 4.99 5.79
N ARG A 256 -42.02 5.90 4.96
CA ARG A 256 -43.47 6.20 4.89
C ARG A 256 -44.22 5.71 3.63
N ARG A 257 -43.67 4.82 2.81
CA ARG A 257 -44.38 4.30 1.60
C ARG A 257 -44.65 2.79 1.57
N ARG A 258 -44.56 2.08 2.69
CA ARG A 258 -45.06 0.70 2.80
C ARG A 258 -46.10 0.61 3.92
N PHE A 259 -47.26 1.20 3.69
CA PHE A 259 -48.56 0.85 4.28
C PHE A 259 -49.58 1.83 3.68
N ARG A 260 -49.90 1.62 2.41
CA ARG A 260 -51.19 1.91 1.77
C ARG A 260 -51.27 1.01 0.55
#